data_AF-A0A2C9LUS9-F1
#
_entry.id   AF-A0A2C9LUS9-F1
#
_cell.length_a   1.000
_cell.length_b   1.000
_cell.length_c   1.000
_cell.angle_alpha   90.00
_cell.angle_beta   90.00
_cell.angle_gamma   90.00
#
_symmetry.space_group_name_H-M   'P 1'
#
loop_
_entity.id
_entity.type
_entity.pdbx_description
1 polymer ?
#
loop_
_entity_poly.entity_id
_entity_poly.type
_entity_poly.pdbx_seq_one_letter_code
_entity_poly.pdbx_strand_id
1 'polypeptide(L)'
;MAGRVAVIGAGSSGVTAVKCLLEAGFSDVVCYERRDVIGGLWYYKETAAEWKDESCVNRATVINTSKEFMAFSDYPMPDYYPNFCHNADVRD
;
A
#
# COMPACT_ATOMS: atom_id res chain seq x y z
N MET A 1 -3.52 2.15 -24.93
CA MET A 1 -3.47 0.71 -25.28
C MET A 1 -4.88 0.11 -25.19
N ALA A 2 -5.17 -0.97 -25.92
CA ALA A 2 -6.50 -1.60 -25.93
C ALA A 2 -6.55 -2.80 -24.98
N GLY A 3 -7.34 -2.69 -23.90
CA GLY A 3 -7.57 -3.75 -22.92
C GLY A 3 -7.91 -3.20 -21.53
N ARG A 4 -8.91 -3.78 -20.87
CA ARG A 4 -9.22 -3.48 -19.47
C ARG A 4 -8.30 -4.29 -18.57
N VAL A 5 -7.65 -3.63 -17.62
CA VAL A 5 -6.74 -4.28 -16.65
C VAL A 5 -7.41 -4.35 -15.28
N ALA A 6 -7.43 -5.53 -14.69
CA ALA A 6 -7.89 -5.73 -13.31
C ALA A 6 -6.67 -5.85 -12.37
N VAL A 7 -6.62 -5.02 -11.34
CA VAL A 7 -5.66 -5.09 -10.24
C VAL A 7 -6.37 -5.63 -9.01
N ILE A 8 -5.85 -6.69 -8.38
CA ILE A 8 -6.46 -7.33 -7.21
C ILE A 8 -5.67 -6.97 -5.95
N GLY A 9 -6.32 -6.27 -5.02
CA GLY A 9 -5.75 -5.71 -3.80
C GLY A 9 -5.24 -4.28 -3.99
N ALA A 10 -5.48 -3.43 -2.99
CA ALA A 10 -5.05 -2.03 -2.91
C ALA A 10 -4.05 -1.80 -1.74
N GLY A 11 -3.16 -2.77 -1.52
CA GLY A 11 -1.94 -2.55 -0.74
C GLY A 11 -0.88 -1.76 -1.52
N SER A 12 0.35 -1.65 -0.99
CA SER A 12 1.46 -0.95 -1.64
C SER A 12 1.70 -1.40 -3.08
N SER A 13 1.69 -2.71 -3.33
CA SER A 13 1.84 -3.29 -4.67
C SER A 13 0.66 -2.96 -5.60
N GLY A 14 -0.56 -2.91 -5.07
CA GLY A 14 -1.76 -2.64 -5.86
C GLY A 14 -1.85 -1.20 -6.33
N VAL A 15 -1.62 -0.25 -5.41
CA VAL A 15 -1.62 1.18 -5.71
C VAL A 15 -0.51 1.53 -6.71
N THR A 16 0.68 0.97 -6.54
CA THR A 16 1.78 1.16 -7.50
C THR A 16 1.50 0.53 -8.85
N ALA A 17 0.88 -0.64 -8.91
CA ALA A 17 0.47 -1.25 -10.18
C ALA A 17 -0.53 -0.34 -10.92
N VAL A 18 -1.54 0.20 -10.23
CA VAL A 18 -2.49 1.16 -10.83
C VAL A 18 -1.75 2.38 -11.37
N LYS A 19 -0.88 3.00 -10.57
CA LYS A 19 -0.08 4.17 -10.96
C LYS A 19 0.74 3.89 -12.22
N CYS A 20 1.51 2.80 -12.23
CA CYS A 20 2.36 2.43 -13.36
C CYS A 20 1.54 2.11 -14.63
N LEU A 21 0.37 1.48 -14.50
CA LEU A 21 -0.51 1.21 -15.64
C LEU A 21 -1.06 2.51 -16.24
N LEU A 22 -1.48 3.46 -15.40
CA LEU A 22 -1.95 4.76 -15.86
C LEU A 22 -0.83 5.54 -16.57
N GLU A 23 0.39 5.56 -16.01
CA GLU A 23 1.55 6.19 -16.64
C GLU A 23 1.97 5.54 -17.96
N ALA A 24 1.80 4.22 -18.08
CA ALA A 24 2.04 3.49 -19.32
C ALA A 24 0.95 3.76 -20.39
N GLY A 25 -0.11 4.50 -20.08
CA GLY A 25 -1.17 4.85 -21.04
C GLY A 25 -2.27 3.79 -21.17
N PHE A 26 -2.48 2.97 -20.13
CA PHE A 26 -3.73 2.22 -19.99
C PHE A 26 -4.83 3.17 -19.46
N SER A 27 -5.95 3.24 -20.18
CA SER A 27 -7.07 4.13 -19.85
C SER A 27 -8.22 3.44 -19.11
N ASP A 28 -8.22 2.09 -19.05
CA ASP A 28 -9.27 1.29 -18.41
C ASP A 28 -8.62 0.33 -17.40
N VAL A 29 -8.39 0.84 -16.19
CA VAL A 29 -7.78 0.11 -15.07
C VAL A 29 -8.79 0.08 -13.93
N VAL A 30 -9.09 -1.12 -13.43
CA VAL A 30 -10.00 -1.32 -12.30
C VAL A 30 -9.25 -2.02 -11.17
N CYS A 31 -9.21 -1.39 -10.00
CA CYS A 31 -8.64 -1.99 -8.79
C CYS A 31 -9.75 -2.51 -7.89
N TYR A 32 -9.67 -3.78 -7.50
CA TYR A 32 -10.60 -4.43 -6.58
C TYR A 32 -9.90 -4.67 -5.25
N GLU A 33 -10.34 -3.98 -4.21
CA GLU A 33 -9.94 -4.23 -2.82
C GLU A 33 -11.11 -4.88 -2.08
N ARG A 34 -10.81 -5.86 -1.24
CA ARG A 34 -11.83 -6.58 -0.46
C ARG A 34 -12.29 -5.73 0.74
N ARG A 35 -11.38 -4.93 1.31
CA ARG A 35 -11.69 -4.00 2.40
C ARG A 35 -12.27 -2.68 1.86
N ASP A 36 -12.90 -1.92 2.74
CA ASP A 36 -13.38 -0.56 2.45
C ASP A 36 -12.25 0.50 2.51
N VAL A 37 -11.00 0.06 2.72
CA VAL A 37 -9.83 0.92 2.91
C VAL A 37 -8.61 0.36 2.19
N ILE A 38 -7.73 1.25 1.71
CA ILE A 38 -6.45 0.90 1.10
C ILE A 38 -5.34 0.66 2.15
N GLY A 39 -4.17 0.24 1.70
CA GLY A 39 -2.96 0.11 2.53
C GLY A 39 -2.59 -1.33 2.91
N GLY A 40 -3.52 -2.27 2.77
CA GLY A 40 -3.25 -3.70 2.94
C GLY A 40 -2.64 -4.01 4.32
N LEU A 41 -1.43 -4.57 4.35
CA LEU A 41 -0.72 -4.92 5.60
C LEU A 41 -0.60 -3.73 6.57
N TRP A 42 -0.37 -2.51 6.06
CA TRP A 42 -0.10 -1.33 6.88
C TRP A 42 -1.36 -0.71 7.50
N TYR A 43 -2.54 -1.19 7.10
CA TYR A 43 -3.78 -0.84 7.77
C TYR A 43 -3.90 -1.62 9.09
N TYR A 44 -3.45 -0.97 10.18
CA TYR A 44 -3.65 -1.48 11.54
C TYR A 44 -5.14 -1.39 11.95
N LYS A 45 -5.65 -2.46 12.55
CA LYS A 45 -6.96 -2.50 13.21
C LYS A 45 -6.87 -3.21 14.56
N GLU A 46 -7.71 -2.80 15.49
CA GLU A 46 -7.81 -3.40 16.85
C GLU A 46 -8.48 -4.78 16.86
N THR A 47 -9.29 -5.05 15.83
CA THR A 47 -10.10 -6.25 15.73
C THR A 47 -9.30 -7.41 15.15
N ALA A 48 -9.78 -8.62 15.42
CA ALA A 48 -9.25 -9.82 14.78
C ALA A 48 -9.43 -9.74 13.25
N ALA A 49 -8.63 -10.55 12.55
CA ALA A 49 -8.82 -10.79 11.12
C ALA A 49 -10.27 -11.26 10.86
N GLU A 50 -10.91 -10.63 9.88
CA GLU A 50 -12.25 -10.98 9.37
C GLU A 50 -12.16 -12.18 8.42
N TRP A 51 -11.02 -12.34 7.75
CA TRP A 51 -10.75 -13.43 6.80
C TRP A 51 -9.52 -14.23 7.20
N LYS A 52 -9.46 -15.50 6.78
CA LYS A 52 -8.32 -16.38 7.07
C LYS A 52 -7.01 -15.90 6.42
N ASP A 53 -7.10 -15.23 5.28
CA ASP A 53 -6.00 -14.72 4.46
C ASP A 53 -5.71 -13.23 4.69
N GLU A 54 -6.29 -12.63 5.73
CA GLU A 54 -6.12 -11.20 6.01
C GLU A 54 -4.72 -10.88 6.57
N SER A 55 -3.98 -10.04 5.86
CA SER A 55 -2.72 -9.49 6.37
C SER A 55 -2.97 -8.50 7.51
N CYS A 56 -2.34 -8.73 8.65
CA CYS A 56 -2.47 -7.89 9.84
C CYS A 56 -1.09 -7.44 10.33
N VAL A 57 -1.02 -6.25 10.91
CA VAL A 57 0.17 -5.68 11.52
C VAL A 57 -0.06 -5.49 13.03
N ASN A 58 0.99 -5.61 13.84
CA ASN A 58 0.88 -5.32 15.26
C ASN A 58 0.91 -3.80 15.49
N ARG A 59 0.21 -3.32 16.53
CA ARG A 59 0.22 -1.90 16.92
C ARG A 59 1.63 -1.34 17.01
N ALA A 60 2.57 -2.08 17.60
CA ALA A 60 3.93 -1.61 17.87
C ALA A 60 4.92 -1.89 16.73
N THR A 61 4.45 -2.34 15.56
CA THR A 61 5.34 -2.64 14.44
C THR A 61 6.02 -1.37 13.95
N VAL A 62 7.36 -1.42 13.95
CA VAL A 62 8.25 -0.47 13.27
C VAL A 62 8.86 -1.20 12.08
N ILE A 63 8.89 -0.56 10.91
CA ILE A 63 9.45 -1.16 9.71
C ILE A 63 10.96 -1.39 9.87
N ASN A 64 11.47 -2.49 9.31
CA ASN A 64 12.87 -2.88 9.40
C ASN A 64 13.75 -2.34 8.26
N THR A 65 13.17 -1.55 7.34
CA THR A 65 13.86 -0.95 6.19
C THR A 65 13.78 0.56 6.32
N SER A 66 14.86 1.27 6.00
CA SER A 66 14.89 2.73 6.14
C SER A 66 13.93 3.42 5.16
N LYS A 67 13.36 4.56 5.56
CA LYS A 67 12.43 5.39 4.77
C LYS A 67 13.00 5.74 3.39
N GLU A 68 14.31 5.97 3.33
CA GLU A 68 15.05 6.32 2.10
C GLU A 68 15.14 5.16 1.09
N PHE A 69 14.95 3.92 1.54
CA PHE A 69 15.00 2.72 0.70
C PHE A 69 13.61 2.13 0.40
N MET A 70 12.59 2.52 1.18
CA MET A 70 11.23 1.99 1.03
C MET A 70 10.28 2.94 0.29
N ALA A 71 10.61 4.23 0.20
CA ALA A 71 9.79 5.21 -0.48
C ALA A 71 9.56 4.82 -1.95
N PHE A 72 8.44 5.25 -2.52
CA PHE A 72 8.25 5.13 -3.96
C PHE A 72 9.21 6.08 -4.68
N SER A 73 9.66 5.66 -5.87
CA SER A 73 10.73 6.34 -6.62
C SER A 73 10.50 7.82 -6.88
N ASP A 74 9.24 8.23 -6.99
CA ASP A 74 8.78 9.59 -7.30
C ASP A 74 7.88 10.18 -6.20
N TYR A 75 7.80 9.50 -5.04
CA TYR A 75 7.04 9.95 -3.89
C TYR A 75 7.84 9.70 -2.60
N PRO A 76 8.82 10.57 -2.29
CA PRO A 76 9.67 10.43 -1.11
C PRO A 76 8.85 10.52 0.17
N MET A 77 9.27 9.79 1.21
CA MET A 77 8.67 9.94 2.54
C MET A 77 9.03 11.30 3.17
N PRO A 78 8.11 11.95 3.91
CA PRO A 78 8.38 13.21 4.58
C PRO A 78 9.62 13.24 5.48
N ASP A 79 10.29 14.40 5.52
CA ASP A 79 11.53 14.60 6.29
C ASP A 79 11.34 14.38 7.79
N TYR A 80 10.16 14.70 8.32
CA TYR A 80 9.84 14.58 9.74
C TYR A 80 9.61 13.14 10.21
N TYR A 81 9.44 12.18 9.30
CA TYR A 81 9.35 10.77 9.70
C TYR A 81 10.72 10.22 10.10
N PRO A 82 10.76 9.32 11.11
CA PRO A 82 12.01 8.65 11.49
C PRO A 82 12.51 7.77 10.35
N ASN A 83 13.81 7.47 10.31
CA ASN A 83 14.36 6.56 9.31
C ASN A 83 13.67 5.19 9.34
N PHE A 84 13.27 4.70 10.50
CA PHE A 84 12.48 3.48 10.64
C PHE A 84 11.09 3.86 11.15
N CYS A 85 10.15 3.94 10.21
CA CYS A 85 8.77 4.38 10.40
C CYS A 85 7.94 3.43 11.27
N HIS A 86 7.09 4.00 12.12
CA HIS A 86 6.01 3.23 12.75
C HIS A 86 4.98 2.83 11.69
N ASN A 87 4.24 1.73 11.89
CA ASN A 87 3.21 1.29 10.93
C ASN A 87 2.17 2.39 10.60
N ALA A 88 1.90 3.29 11.55
CA ALA A 88 1.05 4.45 11.33
C ALA A 88 1.64 5.40 10.29
N ASP A 89 2.93 5.73 10.41
CA ASP A 89 3.65 6.62 9.47
C ASP A 89 3.74 6.03 8.05
N VAL A 90 3.76 4.70 7.92
CA VAL A 90 3.80 4.00 6.61
C VAL A 90 2.43 4.00 5.93
N ARG A 91 1.35 4.07 6.72
CA ARG A 91 -0.03 4.06 6.23
C ARG A 91 -0.50 5.45 5.79
N ASP A 92 -0.02 6.48 6.46
CA ASP A 92 -0.37 7.89 6.23
C ASP A 92 -0.07 8.36 4.80
#